data_AF-A0A6C0C4H7-F1
#
_entry.id   AF-A0A6C0C4H7-F1
#
_cell.length_a   1.000
_cell.length_b   1.000
_cell.length_c   1.000
_cell.angle_alpha   90.00
_cell.angle_beta   90.00
_cell.angle_gamma   90.00
#
_symmetry.space_group_name_H-M   'P 1'
#
loop_
_entity.id
_entity.type
_entity.pdbx_description
1 polymer ?
#
loop_
_entity_poly.entity_id
_entity_poly.type
_entity_poly.pdbx_seq_one_letter_code
_entity_poly.pdbx_strand_id
1 'polypeptide(L)'
;MTDFTFMKTGFDLLQPDDDEFKQNTAAIIVTYAEQALKTAAMYVSHHETRNGITPEDIKRAMMLEMFLFKNRSNLLEKSEAIKKMLFEDEDNDDEEEFINMTKEEEFSQNECSCALCKCVNGIYDRWNGWTPQSLFETVIKKHIDNI
;
A
#
# COMPACT_ATOMS: atom_id res chain seq x y z
N MET A 1 -31.62 41.20 24.96
CA MET A 1 -31.24 39.87 24.46
C MET A 1 -29.75 39.73 24.67
N THR A 2 -29.33 38.84 25.55
CA THR A 2 -27.93 38.53 25.80
C THR A 2 -27.38 37.75 24.61
N ASP A 3 -26.37 38.33 23.97
CA ASP A 3 -25.69 37.75 22.82
C ASP A 3 -24.74 36.64 23.30
N PHE A 4 -25.10 35.39 23.00
CA PHE A 4 -24.33 34.19 23.34
C PHE A 4 -23.36 33.78 22.22
N THR A 5 -22.97 34.71 21.32
CA THR A 5 -22.02 34.44 20.23
C THR A 5 -20.62 34.04 20.72
N PHE A 6 -20.30 34.23 22.00
CA PHE A 6 -19.09 33.70 22.65
C PHE A 6 -19.13 32.19 22.92
N MET A 7 -20.29 31.53 22.81
CA MET A 7 -20.45 30.08 23.03
C MET A 7 -20.46 29.25 21.73
N LYS A 8 -19.93 29.78 20.62
CA LYS A 8 -19.52 28.91 19.50
C LYS A 8 -18.28 28.12 19.92
N THR A 9 -18.57 27.10 20.71
CA THR A 9 -17.92 25.79 20.76
C THR A 9 -16.45 25.83 20.41
N GLY A 10 -15.62 25.79 21.45
CA GLY A 10 -14.24 25.30 21.38
C GLY A 10 -14.23 23.85 20.89
N PHE A 11 -14.48 23.71 19.60
CA PHE A 11 -13.97 22.64 18.76
C PHE A 11 -12.79 23.27 18.03
N ASP A 12 -11.75 23.61 18.79
CA ASP A 12 -10.43 23.38 18.27
C ASP A 12 -10.31 21.85 18.25
N LEU A 13 -10.79 21.25 17.14
CA LEU A 13 -10.40 19.89 16.79
C LEU A 13 -8.89 20.01 16.67
N LEU A 14 -8.18 19.67 17.75
CA LEU A 14 -6.73 19.51 17.80
C LEU A 14 -6.29 19.13 16.40
N GLN A 15 -5.74 20.10 15.64
CA GLN A 15 -5.10 19.74 14.39
C GLN A 15 -4.09 18.69 14.84
N PRO A 16 -4.18 17.44 14.35
CA PRO A 16 -3.17 16.46 14.69
C PRO A 16 -1.85 17.14 14.37
N ASP A 17 -0.91 17.09 15.31
CA ASP A 17 0.40 17.70 15.13
C ASP A 17 0.87 17.34 13.72
N ASP A 18 1.23 18.35 12.92
CA ASP A 18 1.46 18.17 11.48
C ASP A 18 2.44 17.02 11.23
N ASP A 19 3.36 16.80 12.18
CA ASP A 19 4.32 15.72 12.17
C ASP A 19 3.73 14.36 12.55
N GLU A 20 2.86 14.28 13.56
CA GLU A 20 2.15 13.04 13.88
C GLU A 20 1.26 12.58 12.71
N PHE A 21 0.56 13.53 12.06
CA PHE A 21 -0.24 13.25 10.87
C PHE A 21 0.62 12.71 9.72
N LYS A 22 1.78 13.32 9.46
CA LYS A 22 2.72 12.85 8.44
C LYS A 22 3.26 11.45 8.76
N GLN A 23 3.67 11.20 10.00
CA GLN A 23 4.18 9.90 10.43
C GLN A 23 3.12 8.79 10.29
N ASN A 24 1.89 9.07 10.74
CA ASN A 24 0.76 8.14 10.59
C ASN A 24 0.48 7.85 9.11
N THR A 25 0.47 8.89 8.26
CA THR A 25 0.25 8.75 6.82
C THR A 25 1.36 7.91 6.17
N ALA A 26 2.63 8.18 6.51
CA ALA A 26 3.77 7.42 6.01
C ALA A 26 3.68 5.94 6.41
N ALA A 27 3.38 5.66 7.68
CA ALA A 27 3.25 4.28 8.17
C ALA A 27 2.12 3.51 7.45
N ILE A 28 0.97 4.15 7.19
CA ILE A 28 -0.13 3.56 6.43
C ILE A 28 0.30 3.24 5.00
N ILE A 29 0.99 4.17 4.32
CA ILE A 29 1.46 3.98 2.95
C ILE A 29 2.50 2.85 2.88
N VAL A 30 3.44 2.81 3.82
CA VAL A 30 4.46 1.75 3.90
C VAL A 30 3.82 0.41 4.22
N THR A 31 2.82 0.36 5.10
CA THR A 31 2.04 -0.86 5.36
C THR A 31 1.35 -1.35 4.08
N TYR A 32 0.70 -0.45 3.34
CA TYR A 32 0.07 -0.76 2.06
C TYR A 32 1.09 -1.33 1.06
N ALA A 33 2.23 -0.66 0.89
CA ALA A 33 3.29 -1.09 -0.02
C ALA A 33 3.89 -2.44 0.37
N GLU A 34 4.17 -2.66 1.66
CA GLU A 34 4.69 -3.92 2.19
C GLU A 34 3.75 -5.09 1.87
N GLN A 35 2.44 -4.89 2.05
CA GLN A 35 1.45 -5.93 1.76
C GLN A 35 1.31 -6.19 0.25
N ALA A 36 1.39 -5.16 -0.58
CA ALA A 36 1.44 -5.31 -2.03
C ALA A 36 2.69 -6.09 -2.48
N LEU A 37 3.87 -5.77 -1.95
CA LEU A 37 5.12 -6.46 -2.27
C LEU A 37 5.10 -7.92 -1.83
N LYS A 38 4.57 -8.24 -0.64
CA LYS A 38 4.35 -9.63 -0.20
C LYS A 38 3.45 -10.39 -1.15
N THR A 39 2.41 -9.72 -1.65
CA THR A 39 1.48 -10.31 -2.63
C THR A 39 2.15 -10.55 -3.97
N ALA A 40 2.99 -9.61 -4.45
CA ALA A 40 3.77 -9.78 -5.66
C ALA A 40 4.77 -10.94 -5.54
N ALA A 41 5.50 -11.02 -4.42
CA ALA A 41 6.43 -12.11 -4.15
C ALA A 41 5.73 -13.48 -4.10
N MET A 42 4.56 -13.55 -3.45
CA MET A 42 3.75 -14.76 -3.39
C MET A 42 3.15 -15.14 -4.75
N TYR A 43 2.88 -14.16 -5.61
CA TYR A 43 2.48 -14.43 -6.98
C TYR A 43 3.67 -15.02 -7.77
N VAL A 44 4.83 -14.37 -7.75
CA VAL A 44 6.02 -14.84 -8.48
C VAL A 44 6.48 -16.23 -8.00
N SER A 45 6.35 -16.55 -6.71
CA SER A 45 6.70 -17.88 -6.19
C SER A 45 5.85 -19.03 -6.75
N HIS A 46 4.70 -18.72 -7.37
CA HIS A 46 3.87 -19.70 -8.09
C HIS A 46 4.24 -19.80 -9.58
N HIS A 47 5.19 -19.01 -10.07
CA HIS A 47 5.64 -19.05 -11.45
C HIS A 47 6.64 -20.19 -11.65
N GLU A 48 6.54 -20.91 -12.77
CA GLU A 48 7.38 -22.10 -13.00
C GLU A 48 8.83 -21.76 -13.33
N THR A 49 9.04 -20.65 -14.07
CA THR A 49 10.35 -20.27 -14.62
C THR A 49 10.91 -18.94 -14.13
N ARG A 50 10.06 -18.00 -13.72
CA ARG A 50 10.46 -16.66 -13.27
C ARG A 50 10.76 -16.66 -11.79
N ASN A 51 11.85 -16.01 -11.41
CA ASN A 51 12.26 -15.84 -10.02
C ASN A 51 12.40 -14.36 -9.64
N GLY A 52 12.33 -13.44 -10.61
CA GLY A 52 12.36 -12.00 -10.41
C GLY A 52 10.97 -11.39 -10.32
N ILE A 53 10.80 -10.46 -9.39
CA ILE A 53 9.61 -9.59 -9.33
C ILE A 53 9.79 -8.48 -10.39
N THR A 54 8.82 -8.37 -11.31
CA THR A 54 8.81 -7.32 -12.34
C THR A 54 7.93 -6.15 -11.93
N PRO A 55 8.09 -4.96 -12.57
CA PRO A 55 7.20 -3.83 -12.33
C PRO A 55 5.72 -4.16 -12.50
N GLU A 56 5.39 -5.04 -13.45
CA GLU A 56 4.01 -5.46 -13.71
C GLU A 56 3.43 -6.32 -12.57
N ASP A 57 4.23 -7.16 -11.90
CA ASP A 57 3.77 -7.90 -10.72
C ASP A 57 3.45 -6.94 -9.56
N ILE A 58 4.33 -5.96 -9.35
CA ILE A 58 4.15 -4.93 -8.30
C ILE A 58 2.89 -4.12 -8.60
N LYS A 59 2.71 -3.66 -9.84
CA LYS A 59 1.54 -2.90 -10.27
C LYS A 59 0.25 -3.68 -10.03
N ARG A 60 0.18 -4.94 -10.48
CA ARG A 60 -0.99 -5.81 -10.26
C ARG A 60 -1.26 -6.06 -8.78
N ALA A 61 -0.21 -6.25 -7.98
CA ALA A 61 -0.35 -6.45 -6.54
C ALA A 61 -0.84 -5.19 -5.81
N MET A 62 -0.36 -4.00 -6.19
CA MET A 62 -0.84 -2.72 -5.67
C MET A 62 -2.32 -2.50 -6.01
N MET A 63 -2.74 -2.81 -7.24
CA MET A 63 -4.16 -2.78 -7.63
C MET A 63 -5.00 -3.73 -6.78
N LEU A 64 -4.53 -4.96 -6.56
CA LEU A 64 -5.24 -5.93 -5.72
C LEU A 64 -5.32 -5.46 -4.26
N GLU A 65 -4.23 -4.92 -3.72
CA GLU A 65 -4.16 -4.47 -2.34
C GLU A 65 -5.21 -3.37 -2.06
N MET A 66 -5.50 -2.48 -3.01
CA MET A 66 -6.56 -1.47 -2.83
C MET A 66 -7.94 -2.05 -2.49
N PHE A 67 -8.25 -3.26 -2.99
CA PHE A 67 -9.51 -3.95 -2.69
C PHE A 67 -9.47 -4.76 -1.39
N LEU A 68 -8.28 -5.11 -0.91
CA LEU A 68 -8.09 -5.92 0.30
C LEU A 68 -7.80 -5.07 1.53
N PHE A 69 -7.19 -3.90 1.34
CA PHE A 69 -6.65 -3.05 2.39
C PHE A 69 -7.67 -2.71 3.47
N LYS A 70 -8.89 -2.33 3.06
CA LYS A 70 -10.00 -1.99 3.97
C LYS A 70 -10.51 -3.19 4.78
N ASN A 71 -10.26 -4.41 4.32
CA ASN A 71 -10.78 -5.64 4.93
C ASN A 71 -9.73 -6.34 5.82
N ARG A 72 -8.53 -5.78 5.95
CA ARG A 72 -7.49 -6.35 6.82
C ARG A 72 -7.78 -6.00 8.28
N SER A 73 -8.06 -7.02 9.10
CA SER A 73 -8.38 -6.86 10.52
C SER A 73 -7.24 -6.31 11.37
N ASN A 74 -5.98 -6.49 10.94
CA ASN A 74 -4.78 -6.11 11.67
C ASN A 74 -4.04 -4.90 11.08
N LEU A 75 -4.73 -4.05 10.32
CA LEU A 75 -4.10 -2.92 9.65
C LEU A 75 -3.50 -1.90 10.63
N LEU A 76 -4.24 -1.58 11.71
CA LEU A 76 -3.81 -0.59 12.69
C LEU A 76 -2.55 -1.05 13.45
N GLU A 77 -2.57 -2.29 13.95
CA GLU A 77 -1.43 -2.90 14.65
C GLU A 77 -0.16 -2.93 13.79
N LYS A 78 -0.30 -3.29 12.50
CA LYS A 78 0.83 -3.27 11.55
C LYS A 78 1.33 -1.86 11.28
N SER A 79 0.42 -0.90 11.10
CA SER A 79 0.79 0.49 10.87
C SER A 79 1.50 1.09 12.09
N GLU A 80 1.09 0.74 13.31
CA GLU A 80 1.77 1.17 14.52
C GLU A 80 3.17 0.56 14.62
N ALA A 81 3.33 -0.73 14.33
CA ALA A 81 4.65 -1.37 14.33
C ALA A 81 5.61 -0.72 13.31
N ILE A 82 5.12 -0.43 12.10
CA ILE A 82 5.91 0.25 11.06
C ILE A 82 6.23 1.69 11.47
N LYS A 83 5.30 2.40 12.11
CA LYS A 83 5.56 3.76 12.63
C LYS A 83 6.72 3.76 13.63
N LYS A 84 6.77 2.78 14.54
CA LYS A 84 7.87 2.64 15.50
C LYS A 84 9.20 2.37 14.80
N MET A 85 9.21 1.41 13.86
CA MET A 85 10.41 1.11 13.07
C MET A 85 10.95 2.31 12.29
N LEU A 86 10.07 3.18 11.77
CA LEU A 86 10.47 4.32 10.96
C LEU A 86 10.95 5.54 11.75
N PHE A 87 10.44 5.73 12.98
CA PHE A 87 10.59 7.00 13.71
C PHE A 87 11.04 6.87 15.17
N GLU A 88 11.05 5.67 15.75
CA GLU A 88 11.42 5.42 17.15
C GLU A 88 12.69 4.56 17.30
N ASP A 89 13.03 3.74 16.30
CA ASP A 89 14.27 2.94 16.29
C ASP A 89 15.44 3.79 15.75
N GLU A 90 16.27 4.33 16.65
CA GLU A 90 17.42 5.22 16.32
C GLU A 90 18.67 4.50 15.76
N ASP A 91 18.69 3.17 15.73
CA ASP A 91 19.85 2.40 15.28
C ASP A 91 19.41 1.29 14.31
N ASN A 92 19.49 1.57 13.01
CA ASN A 92 19.62 0.49 12.04
C ASN A 92 20.52 0.94 10.89
N ASP A 93 21.83 0.83 11.15
CA ASP A 93 22.89 0.94 10.16
C ASP A 93 22.89 -0.37 9.33
N ASP A 94 21.82 -0.58 8.57
CA ASP A 94 21.70 -1.73 7.66
C ASP A 94 22.61 -1.47 6.46
N GLU A 95 23.72 -2.20 6.38
CA GLU A 95 24.55 -2.28 5.17
C GLU A 95 23.66 -2.77 4.01
N GLU A 96 23.22 -1.84 3.16
CA GLU A 96 22.48 -2.17 1.94
C GLU A 96 23.36 -3.03 1.02
N GLU A 97 23.15 -4.36 1.04
CA GLU A 97 23.69 -5.23 0.01
C GLU A 97 23.04 -4.87 -1.34
N PHE A 98 23.82 -4.19 -2.18
CA PHE A 98 23.41 -3.85 -3.53
C PHE A 98 23.38 -5.11 -4.41
N ILE A 99 22.26 -5.83 -4.40
CA ILE A 99 22.05 -6.99 -5.26
C ILE A 99 21.90 -6.50 -6.70
N ASN A 100 22.92 -6.74 -7.52
CA ASN A 100 22.91 -6.42 -8.95
C ASN A 100 21.93 -7.34 -9.70
N MET A 101 20.67 -6.89 -9.87
CA MET A 101 19.63 -7.60 -10.62
C MET A 101 19.77 -7.42 -12.14
N THR A 102 20.89 -7.88 -12.71
CA THR A 102 21.30 -7.62 -14.11
C THR A 102 20.46 -8.35 -15.18
N LYS A 103 19.41 -9.08 -14.80
CA LYS A 103 18.45 -9.70 -15.73
C LYS A 103 17.06 -9.18 -15.45
N GLU A 104 16.61 -8.26 -16.28
CA GLU A 104 15.19 -7.96 -16.41
C GLU A 104 14.51 -9.20 -16.99
N GLU A 105 13.77 -9.92 -16.14
CA GLU A 105 12.88 -10.98 -16.60
C GLU A 105 11.64 -10.34 -17.25
N GLU A 106 11.22 -10.85 -18.41
CA GLU A 106 9.96 -10.40 -19.03
C GLU A 106 8.76 -10.88 -18.23
N PHE A 107 7.72 -10.05 -18.13
CA PHE A 107 6.50 -10.45 -17.44
C PHE A 107 5.70 -11.48 -18.26
N SER A 108 5.38 -12.61 -17.62
CA SER A 108 4.33 -13.54 -18.03
C SER A 108 3.38 -13.83 -16.86
N GLN A 109 2.12 -14.11 -17.19
CA GLN A 109 1.12 -14.49 -16.18
C GLN A 109 1.33 -15.93 -15.71
N ASN A 110 1.02 -16.17 -14.43
CA ASN A 110 0.97 -17.50 -13.87
C ASN A 110 -0.19 -18.34 -14.42
N GLU A 111 0.08 -19.62 -14.66
CA GLU A 111 -0.95 -20.62 -15.03
C GLU A 111 -1.61 -21.29 -13.81
N CYS A 112 -1.11 -21.00 -12.60
CA CYS A 112 -1.63 -21.56 -11.35
C CYS A 112 -3.11 -21.22 -11.16
N SER A 113 -3.91 -22.24 -10.82
CA SER A 113 -5.37 -22.13 -10.68
C SER A 113 -5.85 -21.66 -9.30
N CYS A 114 -4.94 -21.28 -8.41
CA CYS A 114 -5.26 -20.83 -7.05
C CYS A 114 -5.99 -19.48 -7.05
N ALA A 115 -6.65 -19.15 -5.93
CA ALA A 115 -7.43 -17.93 -5.79
C ALA A 115 -6.58 -16.66 -5.97
N LEU A 116 -5.35 -16.67 -5.44
CA LEU A 116 -4.42 -15.55 -5.56
C LEU A 116 -4.09 -15.28 -7.04
N CYS A 117 -3.59 -16.27 -7.77
CA CYS A 117 -3.18 -16.09 -9.17
C CYS A 117 -4.36 -15.71 -10.06
N LYS A 118 -5.56 -16.28 -9.82
CA LYS A 118 -6.79 -15.85 -10.52
C LYS A 118 -7.12 -14.38 -10.26
N CYS A 119 -7.03 -13.92 -9.01
CA CYS A 119 -7.28 -12.54 -8.66
C CYS A 119 -6.26 -11.58 -9.28
N VAL A 120 -4.97 -11.93 -9.26
CA VAL A 120 -3.88 -11.11 -9.82
C VAL A 120 -3.92 -11.09 -11.36
N ASN A 121 -4.23 -12.21 -12.02
CA ASN A 121 -4.34 -12.27 -13.47
C ASN A 121 -5.51 -11.40 -13.98
N GLY A 122 -6.67 -11.50 -13.31
CA GLY A 122 -7.89 -10.75 -13.65
C GLY A 122 -8.00 -9.38 -13.00
N ILE A 123 -6.94 -8.84 -12.39
CA ILE A 123 -7.04 -7.61 -11.61
C ILE A 123 -7.40 -6.39 -12.46
N TYR A 124 -6.94 -6.33 -13.70
CA TYR A 124 -7.22 -5.22 -14.61
C TYR A 124 -8.70 -5.06 -14.91
N ASP A 125 -9.45 -6.15 -15.04
CA ASP A 125 -10.89 -6.08 -15.28
C ASP A 125 -11.61 -5.41 -14.11
N ARG A 126 -11.23 -5.77 -12.88
CA ARG A 126 -11.77 -5.15 -11.67
C ARG A 126 -11.31 -3.70 -11.52
N TRP A 127 -10.03 -3.43 -11.80
CA TRP A 127 -9.43 -2.11 -11.66
C TRP A 127 -9.99 -1.08 -12.63
N ASN A 128 -10.22 -1.47 -13.89
CA ASN A 128 -10.77 -0.62 -14.93
C ASN A 128 -12.27 -0.38 -14.74
N GLY A 129 -13.00 -1.35 -14.18
CA GLY A 129 -14.41 -1.20 -13.83
C GLY A 129 -14.66 -0.46 -12.51
N TRP A 130 -13.62 -0.25 -11.69
CA TRP A 130 -13.74 0.37 -10.38
C TRP A 130 -13.69 1.90 -10.44
N THR A 131 -14.62 2.55 -9.74
CA THR A 131 -14.66 4.01 -9.56
C THR A 131 -14.28 4.38 -8.13
N PRO A 132 -13.21 5.17 -7.93
CA PRO A 132 -12.82 5.71 -6.62
C PRO A 132 -13.95 6.49 -5.95
N GLN A 133 -14.11 6.30 -4.65
CA GLN A 133 -15.11 6.99 -3.82
C GLN A 133 -14.48 8.01 -2.88
N SER A 134 -13.17 7.95 -2.66
CA SER A 134 -12.43 8.88 -1.79
C SER A 134 -11.30 9.59 -2.52
N LEU A 135 -10.85 10.73 -1.96
CA LEU A 135 -9.66 11.44 -2.44
C LEU A 135 -8.43 10.54 -2.40
N PHE A 136 -8.27 9.76 -1.34
CA PHE A 136 -7.19 8.79 -1.18
C PHE A 136 -7.18 7.76 -2.33
N GLU A 137 -8.33 7.13 -2.60
CA GLU A 137 -8.46 6.18 -3.71
C GLU A 137 -8.20 6.83 -5.08
N THR A 138 -8.63 8.07 -5.26
CA THR A 138 -8.42 8.83 -6.51
C THR A 138 -6.95 9.10 -6.76
N VAL A 139 -6.23 9.52 -5.71
CA VAL A 139 -4.79 9.77 -5.75
C VAL A 139 -4.05 8.47 -6.04
N ILE A 140 -4.34 7.40 -5.29
CA ILE A 140 -3.68 6.10 -5.52
C ILE A 140 -3.95 5.58 -6.92
N LYS A 141 -5.21 5.62 -7.39
CA LYS A 141 -5.56 5.15 -8.72
C LYS A 141 -4.76 5.88 -9.79
N LYS A 142 -4.71 7.22 -9.71
CA LYS A 142 -3.92 8.05 -10.62
C LYS A 142 -2.44 7.65 -10.63
N HIS A 143 -1.84 7.40 -9.47
CA HIS A 143 -0.41 7.07 -9.41
C HIS A 143 -0.13 5.67 -9.94
N ILE A 144 -0.95 4.67 -9.60
CA ILE A 144 -0.79 3.28 -10.09
C ILE A 144 -1.00 3.19 -11.61
N ASP A 145 -1.94 3.97 -12.17
CA ASP A 145 -2.17 3.99 -13.61
C ASP A 145 -0.97 4.53 -14.41
N ASN A 146 -0.08 5.30 -13.76
CA ASN A 146 1.12 5.89 -14.36
C ASN A 146 2.42 5.10 -14.09
N ILE A 147 2.33 3.96 -13.39
CA ILE A 147 3.43 2.97 -13.29
C ILE A 147 3.50 2.19 -14.60
#